data_AF-A0A2U3R680-F1
#
_entry.id   AF-A0A2U3R680-F1
#
_cell.length_a   1.000
_cell.length_b   1.000
_cell.length_c   1.000
_cell.angle_alpha   90.00
_cell.angle_beta   90.00
_cell.angle_gamma   90.00
#
_symmetry.space_group_name_H-M   'P 1'
#
loop_
_entity.id
_entity.type
_entity.pdbx_description
1 polymer ?
#
loop_
_entity_poly.entity_id
_entity_poly.type
_entity_poly.pdbx_seq_one_letter_code
_entity_poly.pdbx_strand_id
1 'polypeptide(L)' 'MYDVLPKRLNNYGLNINEAKSQMIKSGRDNAANLAKQGKKIASYNFLVLIFHI' A
#
# COMPACT_ATOMS: atom_id res chain seq x y z
N MET A 1 -9.94 2.53 -4.63
CA MET A 1 -8.49 2.81 -4.67
C MET A 1 -7.67 1.59 -5.11
N TYR A 2 -8.02 0.37 -4.68
CA TYR A 2 -7.37 -0.87 -5.18
C TYR A 2 -7.72 -1.24 -6.61
N ASP A 3 -8.84 -0.78 -7.17
CA ASP A 3 -9.19 -1.07 -8.57
C ASP A 3 -8.36 -0.26 -9.58
N VAL A 4 -7.88 0.92 -9.16
CA VAL A 4 -7.24 1.89 -10.07
C VAL A 4 -5.73 1.73 -10.13
N LEU A 5 -5.08 1.30 -9.04
CA LEU A 5 -3.63 1.10 -8.96
C LEU A 5 -3.12 -0.01 -9.89
N PRO A 6 -3.73 -1.21 -9.93
CA PRO A 6 -3.36 -2.27 -10.86
C PRO A 6 -3.57 -1.83 -12.31
N LYS A 7 -4.70 -1.19 -12.62
CA LYS A 7 -4.97 -0.65 -13.96
C LYS A 7 -3.93 0.39 -14.39
N ARG A 8 -3.51 1.27 -13.48
CA ARG A 8 -2.47 2.29 -13.75
C ARG A 8 -1.11 1.66 -13.98
N LEU A 9 -0.70 0.68 -13.16
CA LEU A 9 0.59 0.01 -13.33
C LEU A 9 0.65 -0.82 -14.61
N ASN A 10 -0.45 -1.48 -14.96
CA ASN A 10 -0.54 -2.27 -16.19
C ASN A 10 -0.30 -1.43 -17.45
N ASN A 11 -0.72 -0.15 -17.46
CA ASN A 11 -0.43 0.78 -18.56
C ASN A 11 1.07 1.01 -18.79
N TYR A 12 1.91 0.73 -17.79
CA TYR A 12 3.37 0.81 -17.87
C TYR A 12 4.04 -0.57 -17.96
N GLY A 13 3.27 -1.64 -18.16
CA GLY A 13 3.78 -3.02 -18.18
C GLY A 13 4.21 -3.54 -16.80
N LEU A 14 3.86 -2.82 -15.72
CA LEU A 14 4.20 -3.19 -14.36
C LEU A 14 3.04 -3.97 -13.73
N ASN A 15 3.36 -4.96 -12.89
CA ASN A 15 2.37 -5.71 -12.13
C ASN A 15 2.72 -5.71 -10.64
N ILE A 16 1.71 -5.59 -9.78
CA ILE A 16 1.89 -5.66 -8.33
C ILE A 16 1.83 -7.13 -7.93
N ASN A 17 2.88 -7.64 -7.29
CA ASN A 17 2.83 -8.95 -6.65
C ASN A 17 1.69 -8.98 -5.62
N GLU A 18 0.82 -9.98 -5.70
CA GLU A 18 -0.36 -10.11 -4.85
C GLU A 18 -0.04 -10.02 -3.35
N ALA A 19 1.06 -10.63 -2.89
CA ALA A 19 1.49 -10.56 -1.50
C ALA A 19 1.84 -9.12 -1.09
N LYS A 20 2.53 -8.37 -1.97
CA LYS A 20 2.84 -6.95 -1.75
C LYS A 20 1.56 -6.10 -1.75
N SER A 21 0.58 -6.43 -2.60
CA SER A 21 -0.73 -5.74 -2.65
C SER A 21 -1.49 -5.88 -1.33
N GLN A 22 -1.54 -7.09 -0.76
CA GLN A 22 -2.16 -7.36 0.53
C GLN A 22 -1.46 -6.59 1.66
N MET A 23 -0.13 -6.49 1.65
CA MET A 23 0.62 -5.71 2.64
C MET A 23 0.24 -4.22 2.63
N ILE A 24 0.08 -3.61 1.45
CA ILE A 24 -0.36 -2.20 1.33
C ILE A 24 -1.76 -2.04 1.94
N LYS A 25 -2.65 -3.03 1.72
CA LYS A 25 -4.04 -3.00 2.21
C LYS A 25 -4.08 -3.04 3.72
N SER A 26 -3.39 -4.01 4.30
CA SER A 26 -3.25 -4.15 5.75
C SER A 26 -2.62 -2.90 6.39
N GLY A 27 -1.59 -2.33 5.75
CA GLY A 27 -0.96 -1.09 6.22
C GLY A 27 -1.93 0.10 6.23
N ARG A 28 -2.74 0.25 5.17
CA ARG A 28 -3.78 1.30 5.06
C ARG A 28 -4.87 1.14 6.10
N ASP A 29 -5.39 -0.06 6.28
CA ASP A 29 -6.46 -0.34 7.24
C ASP A 29 -5.98 -0.12 8.68
N ASN A 30 -4.76 -0.54 8.99
CA ASN A 30 -4.12 -0.27 10.29
C ASN A 30 -3.95 1.23 10.54
N ALA A 31 -3.45 1.99 9.55
CA ALA A 31 -3.31 3.44 9.65
C ALA A 31 -4.66 4.14 9.88
N ALA A 32 -5.71 3.73 9.15
CA ALA A 32 -7.06 4.26 9.32
C ALA A 32 -7.63 3.96 10.72
N ASN A 33 -7.40 2.76 11.24
CA ASN A 33 -7.83 2.37 12.57
C ASN A 33 -7.07 3.11 13.68
N LEU A 34 -5.77 3.36 13.51
CA LEU A 34 -4.98 4.17 14.44
C LEU A 34 -5.40 5.64 14.44
N ALA A 35 -5.69 6.20 13.26
CA ALA A 35 -6.24 7.55 13.13
C ALA A 35 -7.58 7.69 13.86
N LYS A 36 -8.49 6.71 13.74
CA LYS A 36 -9.76 6.67 14.51
C LYS A 36 -9.54 6.59 16.02
N GLN A 37 -8.46 5.96 16.47
CA GLN A 37 -8.11 5.84 17.89
C GLN A 37 -7.35 7.07 18.43
N GLY A 38 -7.15 8.12 17.62
CA GLY A 38 -6.35 9.29 18.02
C GLY A 38 -4.88 8.97 18.29
N LYS A 39 -4.39 7.81 17.83
CA LYS A 39 -3.01 7.36 18.03
C LYS A 39 -2.13 7.80 16.87
N LYS A 40 -0.94 8.28 17.21
CA LYS A 40 0.07 8.68 16.21
C LYS A 40 0.45 7.46 15.37
N ILE A 41 0.31 7.58 14.05
CA ILE A 41 0.66 6.51 13.12
C ILE A 41 2.19 6.42 13.09
N ALA A 42 2.76 5.27 13.47
CA ALA A 42 4.18 5.02 13.24
C ALA A 42 4.40 5.01 11.74
N SER A 43 5.33 5.83 11.23
CA SER A 43 5.67 5.86 9.80
C SER A 43 6.06 4.46 9.35
N TYR A 44 5.17 3.82 8.58
CA TYR A 44 5.52 2.62 7.84
C TYR A 44 6.50 3.05 6.75
N ASN A 45 7.70 2.49 6.74
CA ASN A 45 8.70 2.79 5.71
C ASN A 45 8.25 2.18 4.37
N PHE A 46 7.34 2.86 3.68
CA PHE A 46 6.81 2.49 2.37
C PHE A 46 7.89 2.52 1.26
N LEU A 47 9.06 3.09 1.53
CA LEU A 47 10.15 3.21 0.57
C LEU A 47 10.68 1.84 0.09
N VAL A 48 10.72 0.81 0.95
CA VAL A 48 11.20 -0.53 0.56
C VAL A 48 10.31 -1.19 -0.50
N LEU A 49 9.04 -0.79 -0.59
CA LEU A 49 8.08 -1.35 -1.52
C LEU A 49 8.33 -0.92 -2.98
N ILE A 50 8.90 0.28 -3.17
CA ILE A 50 9.03 0.93 -4.48
C ILE A 50 10.37 0.56 -5.16
N PHE A 51 11.43 0.30 -4.40
CA PHE A 51 12.80 0.14 -4.94
C PHE A 51 13.20 -1.29 -5.33
N HIS A 52 12.30 -2.27 -5.22
CA HIS A 52 12.56 -3.64 -5.68
C HIS A 52 11.57 -4.01 -6.80
N ILE A 53 11.65 -3.23 -7.88
CA ILE A 53 11.17 -3.51 -9.24
C ILE A 53 12.42 -3.59 -10.12
#